data_AF-A0AAJ2GZW2-F1
#
_entry.id   AF-A0AAJ2GZW2-F1
#
_cell.length_a   1.000
_cell.length_b   1.000
_cell.length_c   1.000
_cell.angle_alpha   90.00
_cell.angle_beta   90.00
_cell.angle_gamma   90.00
#
_symmetry.space_group_name_H-M   'P 1'
#
loop_
_entity.id
_entity.type
_entity.pdbx_description
1 polymer ?
#
loop_
_entity_poly.entity_id
_entity_poly.type
_entity_poly.pdbx_seq_one_letter_code
_entity_poly.pdbx_strand_id
1 'polypeptide(L)'
;HTTQQVIAHINGIKAQAFDVVITSVGVNDVTKLMSENKWIALQEQLIAQIKQQFEPKLLLMTSVPPMQHFSGLPQPLRWHLGLYAKHMNDRLAKLLKGHSNVKQI
;
A
#
# COMPACT_ATOMS: atom_id res chain seq x y z
N HIS A 1 2.29 -10.97 -2.26
CA HIS A 1 0.81 -10.79 -2.24
C HIS A 1 0.43 -9.43 -2.79
N THR A 2 -0.74 -9.32 -3.45
CA THR A 2 -1.36 -8.04 -3.80
C THR A 2 -2.16 -7.48 -2.62
N THR A 3 -2.54 -6.21 -2.68
CA THR A 3 -3.38 -5.55 -1.65
C THR A 3 -4.69 -6.32 -1.42
N GLN A 4 -5.33 -6.76 -2.51
CA GLN A 4 -6.55 -7.57 -2.46
C GLN A 4 -6.38 -8.90 -1.70
N GLN A 5 -5.24 -9.58 -1.89
CA GLN A 5 -4.94 -10.83 -1.18
C GLN A 5 -4.69 -10.58 0.31
N VAL A 6 -4.03 -9.47 0.65
CA VAL A 6 -3.83 -9.08 2.07
C VAL A 6 -5.16 -8.80 2.75
N ILE A 7 -6.07 -8.06 2.10
CA ILE A 7 -7.43 -7.82 2.62
C ILE A 7 -8.15 -9.15 2.89
N ALA A 8 -8.10 -10.10 1.95
CA ALA A 8 -8.73 -11.41 2.14
C ALA A 8 -8.15 -12.17 3.35
N HIS A 9 -6.85 -12.08 3.60
CA HIS A 9 -6.22 -12.70 4.76
C HIS A 9 -6.62 -12.04 6.09
N ILE A 10 -6.75 -10.71 6.13
CA ILE A 10 -7.17 -9.98 7.34
C ILE A 10 -8.51 -10.48 7.86
N ASN A 11 -9.46 -10.78 6.96
CA ASN A 11 -10.78 -11.29 7.32
C ASN A 11 -10.74 -12.66 8.03
N GLY A 12 -9.65 -13.43 7.87
CA GLY A 12 -9.44 -14.70 8.56
C GLY A 12 -8.71 -14.57 9.90
N ILE A 13 -8.19 -13.39 10.25
CA ILE A 13 -7.49 -13.16 11.51
C ILE A 13 -8.51 -12.76 12.57
N LYS A 14 -8.43 -13.34 13.77
CA LYS A 14 -9.30 -12.95 14.88
C LYS A 14 -9.12 -11.47 15.22
N ALA A 15 -10.22 -10.74 15.40
CA ALA A 15 -10.20 -9.35 15.82
C ALA A 15 -9.49 -9.19 17.17
N GLN A 16 -8.57 -8.23 17.25
CA GLN A 16 -7.83 -7.88 18.46
C GLN A 16 -7.16 -6.53 18.29
N ALA A 17 -7.07 -5.75 19.36
CA ALA A 17 -6.42 -4.45 19.31
C ALA A 17 -4.89 -4.58 19.19
N PHE A 18 -4.28 -3.73 18.38
CA PHE A 18 -2.83 -3.55 18.29
C PHE A 18 -2.46 -2.09 18.54
N ASP A 19 -1.29 -1.81 19.12
CA ASP A 19 -0.85 -0.41 19.23
C ASP A 19 -0.40 0.15 17.88
N VAL A 20 0.30 -0.67 17.08
CA VAL A 20 0.86 -0.28 15.79
C VAL A 20 0.61 -1.38 14.76
N VAL A 21 0.12 -1.01 13.59
CA VAL A 21 0.04 -1.89 12.42
C VAL A 21 0.90 -1.30 11.31
N ILE A 22 1.70 -2.14 10.65
CA ILE A 22 2.55 -1.77 9.52
C ILE A 22 2.13 -2.61 8.33
N THR A 23 1.84 -1.98 7.20
CA THR A 23 1.60 -2.70 5.94
C THR A 23 2.89 -2.80 5.16
N SER A 24 3.11 -3.92 4.47
CA SER A 24 4.21 -4.13 3.53
C SER A 24 3.66 -4.76 2.26
N VAL A 25 2.86 -3.98 1.53
CA VAL A 25 2.13 -4.42 0.33
C VAL A 25 2.07 -3.28 -0.69
N GLY A 26 1.90 -3.61 -1.98
CA GLY A 26 1.76 -2.63 -3.05
C GLY A 26 2.74 -2.83 -4.22
N VAL A 27 3.90 -3.44 -3.98
CA VAL A 27 4.89 -3.71 -5.05
C VAL A 27 4.27 -4.56 -6.16
N ASN A 28 3.58 -5.65 -5.79
CA ASN A 28 2.95 -6.54 -6.77
C ASN A 28 1.79 -5.90 -7.54
N ASP A 29 1.13 -4.91 -6.94
CA ASP A 29 0.04 -4.17 -7.56
C ASP A 29 0.61 -3.21 -8.62
N VAL A 30 1.69 -2.51 -8.27
CA VAL A 30 2.39 -1.57 -9.16
C VAL A 30 3.13 -2.28 -10.28
N THR A 31 3.82 -3.40 -10.02
CA THR A 31 4.53 -4.16 -11.07
C THR A 31 3.57 -4.82 -12.07
N LYS A 32 2.31 -5.03 -11.68
CA LYS A 32 1.23 -5.47 -12.58
C LYS A 32 0.53 -4.31 -13.30
N LEU A 33 1.02 -3.08 -13.15
CA LEU A 33 0.45 -1.87 -13.77
C LEU A 33 -1.03 -1.66 -13.43
N MET A 34 -1.43 -1.99 -12.20
CA MET A 34 -2.80 -1.79 -11.73
C MET A 34 -3.17 -0.31 -11.71
N SER A 35 -4.22 0.09 -12.42
CA SER A 35 -4.63 1.50 -12.52
C SER A 35 -4.67 2.24 -11.17
N GLU A 36 -4.29 3.53 -11.22
CA GLU A 36 -4.20 4.40 -10.04
C GLU A 36 -5.48 4.39 -9.22
N ASN A 37 -6.63 4.61 -9.86
CA ASN A 37 -7.94 4.66 -9.20
C ASN A 37 -8.26 3.35 -8.47
N LYS A 38 -7.98 2.21 -9.11
CA LYS A 38 -8.23 0.89 -8.51
C LYS A 38 -7.31 0.66 -7.31
N TRP A 39 -6.05 1.03 -7.45
CA TRP A 39 -5.08 0.87 -6.37
C TRP A 39 -5.43 1.74 -5.16
N ILE A 40 -5.79 3.01 -5.37
CA ILE A 40 -6.22 3.91 -4.29
C ILE A 40 -7.48 3.39 -3.59
N ALA A 41 -8.47 2.89 -4.34
CA ALA A 41 -9.66 2.28 -3.74
C ALA A 41 -9.30 1.05 -2.87
N LEU A 42 -8.34 0.23 -3.31
CA LEU A 42 -7.85 -0.90 -2.50
C LEU A 42 -7.07 -0.46 -1.26
N GLN A 43 -6.29 0.62 -1.33
CA GLN A 43 -5.59 1.17 -0.16
C GLN A 43 -6.60 1.71 0.87
N GLU A 44 -7.64 2.42 0.43
CA GLU A 44 -8.71 2.90 1.28
C GLU A 44 -9.47 1.74 1.94
N GLN A 45 -9.80 0.71 1.16
CA GLN A 45 -10.41 -0.52 1.69
C GLN A 45 -9.51 -1.21 2.72
N LEU A 46 -8.20 -1.32 2.45
CA LEU A 46 -7.24 -1.93 3.37
C LEU A 46 -7.18 -1.15 4.70
N ILE A 47 -7.13 0.18 4.65
CA ILE A 47 -7.14 1.03 5.85
C ILE A 47 -8.42 0.80 6.66
N ALA A 48 -9.57 0.76 6.01
CA ALA A 48 -10.86 0.52 6.68
C ALA A 48 -10.89 -0.85 7.36
N GLN A 49 -10.46 -1.92 6.67
CA GLN A 49 -10.42 -3.28 7.22
C GLN A 49 -9.46 -3.39 8.40
N ILE A 50 -8.27 -2.81 8.30
CA ILE A 50 -7.30 -2.77 9.42
C ILE A 50 -7.91 -2.03 10.61
N LYS A 51 -8.52 -0.86 10.40
CA LYS A 51 -9.12 -0.09 11.49
C LYS A 51 -10.24 -0.86 12.19
N GLN A 52 -11.08 -1.53 11.42
CA GLN A 52 -12.19 -2.33 11.94
C GLN A 52 -11.70 -3.57 12.71
N GLN A 53 -10.69 -4.27 12.19
CA GLN A 53 -10.26 -5.55 12.76
C GLN A 53 -9.28 -5.39 13.94
N PHE A 54 -8.48 -4.32 13.90
CA PHE A 54 -7.28 -4.19 14.73
C PHE A 54 -7.20 -2.94 15.59
N GLU A 55 -8.11 -1.96 15.38
CA GLU A 55 -8.19 -0.71 16.14
C GLU A 55 -6.84 -0.04 16.46
N PRO A 56 -5.93 0.13 15.47
CA PRO A 56 -4.58 0.56 15.78
C PRO A 56 -4.50 2.02 16.23
N LYS A 57 -3.69 2.29 17.26
CA LYS A 57 -3.33 3.67 17.63
C LYS A 57 -2.52 4.34 16.52
N LEU A 58 -1.71 3.58 15.79
CA LEU A 58 -0.93 4.04 14.64
C LEU A 58 -0.94 3.01 13.50
N LEU A 59 -1.29 3.45 12.30
CA LEU A 59 -1.14 2.65 11.07
C LEU A 59 -0.06 3.25 10.18
N LEU A 60 0.94 2.44 9.84
CA LEU A 60 2.02 2.81 8.92
C LEU A 60 1.83 2.09 7.57
N MET A 61 1.70 2.88 6.51
CA MET A 61 1.55 2.41 5.14
C MET A 61 2.88 2.50 4.41
N THR A 62 3.46 1.38 3.98
CA THR A 62 4.72 1.43 3.21
C THR A 62 4.50 1.97 1.81
N SER A 63 5.42 2.83 1.40
CA SER A 63 5.59 3.25 0.02
C SER A 63 6.07 2.11 -0.87
N VAL A 64 5.69 2.15 -2.15
CA VAL A 64 6.30 1.30 -3.17
C VAL A 64 7.74 1.78 -3.38
N PRO A 65 8.74 0.89 -3.39
CA PRO A 65 10.14 1.30 -3.46
C PRO A 65 10.46 1.98 -4.81
N PRO A 66 11.56 2.75 -4.87
CA PRO A 66 12.02 3.39 -6.11
C PRO A 66 12.52 2.34 -7.12
N MET A 67 11.60 1.85 -7.96
CA MET A 67 11.82 0.72 -8.86
C MET A 67 12.95 0.96 -9.90
N GLN A 68 13.31 2.21 -10.18
CA GLN A 68 14.41 2.54 -11.08
C GLN A 68 15.79 2.08 -10.58
N HIS A 69 15.94 1.82 -9.29
CA HIS A 69 17.20 1.33 -8.70
C HIS A 69 17.28 -0.20 -8.67
N PHE A 70 16.24 -0.90 -9.13
CA PHE A 70 16.22 -2.36 -9.13
C PHE A 70 17.03 -2.90 -10.30
N SER A 71 18.17 -3.55 -10.02
CA SER A 71 19.10 -4.07 -11.03
C SER A 71 18.54 -5.26 -11.82
N GLY A 72 17.62 -6.03 -11.23
CA GLY A 72 16.96 -7.17 -11.88
C GLY A 72 15.95 -6.81 -12.97
N LEU A 73 15.64 -5.52 -13.16
CA LEU A 73 14.73 -5.05 -14.20
C LEU A 73 15.53 -4.37 -15.33
N PRO A 74 15.32 -4.74 -16.60
CA PRO A 74 16.02 -4.12 -17.71
C PRO A 74 15.54 -2.69 -17.95
N GLN A 75 16.33 -1.90 -18.68
CA GLN A 75 15.83 -0.68 -19.31
C GLN A 75 15.06 -1.03 -20.59
N PRO A 76 13.98 -0.31 -20.92
CA PRO A 76 13.44 0.88 -20.25
C PRO A 76 12.46 0.58 -19.09
N LEU A 77 12.20 -0.69 -18.80
CA LEU A 77 11.15 -1.11 -17.87
C LEU A 77 11.36 -0.58 -16.44
N ARG A 78 12.58 -0.66 -15.89
CA ARG A 78 12.84 -0.17 -14.53
C ARG A 78 12.62 1.33 -14.39
N TRP A 79 12.94 2.11 -15.43
CA TRP A 79 12.68 3.55 -15.44
C TRP A 79 11.19 3.86 -15.44
N HIS A 80 10.42 3.18 -16.31
CA HIS A 80 8.97 3.35 -16.37
C HIS A 80 8.30 2.99 -15.04
N LEU A 81 8.66 1.86 -14.45
CA LEU A 81 8.15 1.44 -13.14
C LEU A 81 8.57 2.38 -12.02
N GLY A 82 9.75 3.03 -12.11
CA GLY A 82 10.19 4.03 -11.14
C GLY A 82 9.30 5.27 -11.14
N LEU A 83 8.99 5.81 -12.32
CA LEU A 83 8.05 6.92 -12.47
C LEU A 83 6.65 6.55 -11.99
N TYR A 84 6.20 5.34 -12.35
CA TYR A 84 4.90 4.86 -11.96
C TYR A 84 4.78 4.65 -10.45
N ALA A 85 5.76 4.02 -9.81
CA ALA A 85 5.82 3.86 -8.36
C ALA A 85 5.80 5.21 -7.63
N LYS A 86 6.58 6.19 -8.11
CA LYS A 86 6.56 7.56 -7.56
C LYS A 86 5.16 8.17 -7.63
N HIS A 87 4.52 8.07 -8.80
CA HIS A 87 3.18 8.61 -8.99
C HIS A 87 2.16 7.96 -8.06
N MET A 88 2.19 6.64 -7.91
CA MET A 88 1.33 5.90 -6.98
C MET A 88 1.57 6.33 -5.53
N ASN A 89 2.83 6.48 -5.11
CA ASN A 89 3.17 6.95 -3.77
C ASN A 89 2.68 8.38 -3.50
N ASP A 90 2.75 9.28 -4.49
CA ASP A 90 2.22 10.64 -4.36
C ASP A 90 0.69 10.64 -4.16
N ARG A 91 -0.01 9.68 -4.77
CA ARG A 91 -1.46 9.49 -4.61
C ARG A 91 -1.82 8.88 -3.26
N LEU A 92 -1.04 7.90 -2.79
CA LEU A 92 -1.16 7.37 -1.44
C LEU A 92 -0.98 8.49 -0.42
N ALA A 93 0.06 9.31 -0.54
CA ALA A 93 0.29 10.44 0.35
C ALA A 93 -0.92 11.39 0.43
N LYS A 94 -1.57 11.64 -0.72
CA LYS A 94 -2.80 12.46 -0.78
C LYS A 94 -3.97 11.79 -0.06
N LEU A 95 -4.20 10.50 -0.28
CA LEU A 95 -5.23 9.73 0.44
C LEU A 95 -5.03 9.82 1.95
N LEU A 96 -3.80 9.63 2.43
CA LEU A 96 -3.51 9.57 3.87
C LEU A 96 -3.67 10.90 4.60
N LYS A 97 -3.66 12.05 3.91
CA LYS A 97 -3.94 13.36 4.54
C LYS A 97 -5.31 13.42 5.20
N GLY A 98 -6.28 12.60 4.76
CA GLY A 98 -7.60 12.48 5.38
C GLY A 98 -7.64 11.65 6.67
N HIS A 99 -6.52 11.07 7.11
CA HIS A 99 -6.45 10.20 8.27
C HIS A 99 -5.47 10.72 9.32
N SER A 100 -5.97 10.99 10.53
CA SER A 100 -5.16 11.56 11.63
C SER A 100 -4.11 10.59 12.19
N ASN A 101 -4.38 9.28 12.17
CA ASN A 101 -3.53 8.24 12.77
C ASN A 101 -2.90 7.29 11.74
N VAL A 102 -2.89 7.66 10.46
CA VAL A 102 -2.29 6.86 9.38
C VAL A 102 -1.14 7.65 8.77
N LYS A 103 0.04 7.04 8.66
CA LYS A 103 1.24 7.68 8.11
C LYS A 103 1.85 6.84 7.01
N GLN A 104 2.43 7.50 6.02
CA GLN A 104 3.24 6.84 5.01
C GLN A 104 4.68 6.70 5.52
N ILE A 105 5.29 5.55 5.25
CA ILE A 105 6.72 5.27 5.51
C ILE A 105 7.43 4.73 4.26
#